data_AF-A0A951VHR9-F1
#
_entry.id   AF-A0A951VHR9-F1
#
_cell.length_a   1.000
_cell.length_b   1.000
_cell.length_c   1.000
_cell.angle_alpha   90.00
_cell.angle_beta   90.00
_cell.angle_gamma   90.00
#
_symmetry.space_group_name_H-M   'P 1'
#
loop_
_entity.id
_entity.type
_entity.pdbx_description
1 polymer ?
#
loop_
_entity_poly.entity_id
_entity_poly.type
_entity_poly.pdbx_seq_one_letter_code
_entity_poly.pdbx_strand_id
1 'polypeptide(L)'
;MKFFCSTLTLSFLSISLFAQTVKTEKTTPFKPPVVVTSLGDHKNGDSVSVGEAARLLSNPVMVNDLQGKPLSIVSYGFRYKKMSFAQNPEDGKFQKMFTTVAGRFEAPVLPVIWVSNLKDELKPEEEFYYFDVMVKDNQGRKFYAPDLKLYLK
;
A
#
# COMPACT_ATOMS: atom_id res chain seq x y z
N MET A 1 -32.78 -62.23 50.91
CA MET A 1 -31.74 -62.40 49.88
C MET A 1 -32.12 -61.51 48.70
N LYS A 2 -31.26 -60.54 48.35
CA LYS A 2 -31.50 -59.47 47.36
C LYS A 2 -31.08 -59.92 45.96
N PHE A 3 -31.85 -59.62 44.91
CA PHE A 3 -31.40 -59.45 43.51
C PHE A 3 -32.46 -58.58 42.80
N PHE A 4 -32.32 -57.25 42.74
CA PHE A 4 -31.61 -56.43 41.75
C PHE A 4 -32.07 -56.66 40.30
N CYS A 5 -33.11 -55.93 39.89
CA CYS A 5 -33.54 -55.78 38.50
C CYS A 5 -33.32 -54.32 38.11
N SER A 6 -32.30 -54.06 37.28
CA SER A 6 -31.91 -52.73 36.83
C SER A 6 -32.41 -52.53 35.39
N THR A 7 -33.55 -51.88 35.22
CA THR A 7 -34.04 -51.42 33.91
C THR A 7 -33.41 -50.09 33.55
N LEU A 8 -32.60 -50.09 32.49
CA LEU A 8 -31.95 -48.93 31.89
C LEU A 8 -32.94 -48.21 30.95
N THR A 9 -33.44 -47.04 31.34
CA THR A 9 -34.28 -46.18 30.51
C THR A 9 -33.40 -45.23 29.68
N LEU A 10 -33.38 -45.45 28.36
CA LEU A 10 -32.67 -44.61 27.40
C LEU A 10 -33.59 -43.48 26.93
N SER A 11 -33.45 -42.28 27.50
CA SER A 11 -34.16 -41.07 27.04
C SER A 11 -33.48 -40.49 25.80
N PHE A 12 -34.13 -40.62 24.65
CA PHE A 12 -33.77 -39.93 23.41
C PHE A 12 -34.15 -38.44 23.52
N LEU A 13 -33.15 -37.57 23.64
CA LEU A 13 -33.31 -36.12 23.60
C LEU A 13 -33.33 -35.69 22.12
N SER A 14 -34.51 -35.43 21.57
CA SER A 14 -34.69 -34.90 20.21
C SER A 14 -34.30 -33.42 20.17
N ILE A 15 -33.10 -33.12 19.65
CA ILE A 15 -32.64 -31.76 19.41
C ILE A 15 -33.29 -31.26 18.12
N SER A 16 -34.27 -30.37 18.24
CA SER A 16 -34.86 -29.67 17.11
C SER A 16 -33.86 -28.66 16.54
N LEU A 17 -33.15 -29.05 15.49
CA LEU A 17 -32.33 -28.14 14.68
C LEU A 17 -33.25 -27.18 13.91
N PHE A 18 -33.40 -25.94 14.39
CA PHE A 18 -33.94 -24.85 13.59
C PHE A 18 -32.88 -24.43 12.56
N ALA A 19 -33.06 -24.86 11.32
CA ALA A 19 -32.32 -24.31 10.18
C ALA A 19 -32.76 -22.85 9.96
N GLN A 20 -31.98 -21.89 10.44
CA GLN A 20 -32.17 -20.49 10.09
C GLN A 20 -31.76 -20.31 8.63
N THR A 21 -32.74 -20.08 7.74
CA THR A 21 -32.46 -19.63 6.38
C THR A 21 -31.88 -18.22 6.47
N VAL A 22 -30.56 -18.10 6.49
CA VAL A 22 -29.89 -16.81 6.35
C VAL A 22 -30.29 -16.29 4.97
N LYS A 23 -31.18 -15.28 4.94
CA LYS A 23 -31.42 -14.52 3.73
C LYS A 23 -30.11 -13.83 3.39
N THR A 24 -29.38 -14.38 2.43
CA THR A 24 -28.21 -13.72 1.86
C THR A 24 -28.71 -12.45 1.18
N GLU A 25 -28.63 -11.32 1.88
CA GLU A 25 -28.81 -10.02 1.24
C GLU A 25 -27.81 -9.95 0.09
N LYS A 26 -28.32 -9.71 -1.12
CA LYS A 26 -27.46 -9.48 -2.29
C LYS A 26 -26.69 -8.19 -2.03
N THR A 27 -25.46 -8.31 -1.54
CA THR A 27 -24.57 -7.18 -1.34
C THR A 27 -24.33 -6.53 -2.70
N THR A 28 -24.69 -5.25 -2.83
CA THR A 28 -24.36 -4.49 -4.04
C THR A 28 -22.84 -4.43 -4.19
N PRO A 29 -22.28 -4.78 -5.37
CA PRO A 29 -20.85 -4.72 -5.59
C PRO A 29 -20.32 -3.31 -5.34
N PHE A 30 -19.31 -3.18 -4.47
CA PHE A 30 -18.67 -1.90 -4.22
C PHE A 30 -17.90 -1.46 -5.47
N LYS A 31 -18.27 -0.30 -6.02
CA LYS A 31 -17.50 0.38 -7.04
C LYS A 31 -16.63 1.45 -6.36
N PRO A 32 -15.29 1.31 -6.38
CA PRO A 32 -14.40 2.31 -5.80
C PRO A 32 -14.62 3.69 -6.43
N PRO A 33 -14.52 4.78 -5.63
CA PRO A 33 -14.52 6.12 -6.18
C PRO A 33 -13.27 6.37 -7.02
N VAL A 34 -13.36 7.30 -7.95
CA VAL A 34 -12.20 7.81 -8.69
C VAL A 34 -11.39 8.71 -7.75
N VAL A 35 -10.09 8.45 -7.64
CA VAL A 35 -9.17 9.16 -6.75
C VAL A 35 -7.87 9.50 -7.47
N VAL A 36 -7.11 10.45 -6.91
CA VAL A 36 -5.81 10.91 -7.41
C VAL A 36 -4.78 10.79 -6.31
N THR A 37 -3.63 10.20 -6.63
CA THR A 37 -2.45 10.14 -5.75
C THR A 37 -1.50 11.29 -6.07
N SER A 38 -0.97 11.96 -5.05
CA SER A 38 -0.02 13.07 -5.19
C SER A 38 1.04 13.07 -4.08
N LEU A 39 2.12 13.80 -4.32
CA LEU A 39 3.16 14.11 -3.32
C LEU A 39 3.42 15.62 -3.35
N GLY A 40 2.93 16.32 -2.33
CA GLY A 40 2.78 17.78 -2.44
C GLY A 40 1.83 18.12 -3.59
N ASP A 41 2.25 19.06 -4.44
CA ASP A 41 1.48 19.52 -5.61
C ASP A 41 1.71 18.65 -6.87
N HIS A 42 2.57 17.64 -6.79
CA HIS A 42 2.97 16.82 -7.94
C HIS A 42 2.13 15.56 -8.11
N LYS A 43 1.83 15.25 -9.37
CA LYS A 43 1.03 14.11 -9.83
C LYS A 43 1.86 13.14 -10.64
N ASN A 44 1.24 12.03 -11.01
CA ASN A 44 1.88 10.97 -11.77
C ASN A 44 2.43 11.47 -13.11
N GLY A 45 3.74 11.29 -13.31
CA GLY A 45 4.46 11.69 -14.51
C GLY A 45 5.20 13.02 -14.40
N ASP A 46 5.03 13.77 -13.30
CA ASP A 46 5.68 15.07 -13.15
C ASP A 46 7.21 14.94 -13.03
N SER A 47 7.90 15.98 -13.50
CA SER A 47 9.36 16.10 -13.42
C SER A 47 9.74 17.21 -12.46
N VAL A 48 10.49 16.86 -11.41
CA VAL A 48 10.85 17.74 -10.29
C VAL A 48 12.35 17.98 -10.25
N SER A 49 12.77 19.15 -9.77
CA SER A 49 14.21 19.39 -9.57
C SER A 49 14.77 18.47 -8.47
N VAL A 50 16.06 18.15 -8.52
CA VAL A 50 16.72 17.37 -7.45
C VAL A 50 16.50 17.99 -6.05
N GLY A 51 16.61 19.33 -5.93
CA GLY A 51 16.39 20.01 -4.66
C GLY A 51 14.94 19.96 -4.17
N GLU A 52 13.98 19.95 -5.09
CA GLU A 52 12.56 19.75 -4.77
C GLU A 52 12.28 18.30 -4.37
N ALA A 53 12.83 17.33 -5.10
CA ALA A 53 12.74 15.91 -4.74
C ALA A 53 13.25 15.64 -3.32
N ALA A 54 14.36 16.26 -2.93
CA ALA A 54 14.90 16.14 -1.57
C ALA A 54 13.90 16.63 -0.50
N ARG A 55 13.15 17.70 -0.78
CA ARG A 55 12.09 18.20 0.12
C ARG A 55 10.89 17.25 0.13
N LEU A 56 10.47 16.78 -1.05
CA LEU A 56 9.32 15.90 -1.23
C LEU A 56 9.46 14.55 -0.50
N LEU A 57 10.67 14.06 -0.26
CA LEU A 57 10.89 12.85 0.55
C LEU A 57 10.29 12.94 1.97
N SER A 58 10.15 14.16 2.52
CA SER A 58 9.54 14.40 3.83
C SER A 58 8.02 14.63 3.75
N ASN A 59 7.45 14.72 2.54
CA ASN A 59 6.03 14.97 2.36
C ASN A 59 5.22 13.67 2.48
N PRO A 60 3.97 13.74 2.98
CA PRO A 60 3.08 12.61 2.96
C PRO A 60 2.61 12.32 1.53
N VAL A 61 2.50 11.04 1.18
CA VAL A 61 1.69 10.60 0.03
C VAL A 61 0.23 10.90 0.35
N MET A 62 -0.42 11.62 -0.55
CA MET A 62 -1.81 12.02 -0.42
C MET A 62 -2.65 11.30 -1.47
N VAL A 63 -3.86 10.91 -1.08
CA VAL A 63 -4.87 10.41 -2.01
C VAL A 63 -6.16 11.17 -1.76
N ASN A 64 -6.65 11.85 -2.79
CA ASN A 64 -7.86 12.66 -2.71
C ASN A 64 -8.90 12.16 -3.71
N ASP A 65 -10.17 12.27 -3.34
CA ASP A 65 -11.26 12.10 -4.32
C ASP A 65 -11.34 13.30 -5.29
N LEU A 66 -12.25 13.22 -6.25
CA LEU A 66 -12.47 14.30 -7.23
C LEU A 66 -12.95 15.62 -6.61
N GLN A 67 -13.40 15.62 -5.36
CA GLN A 67 -13.82 16.79 -4.60
C GLN A 67 -12.67 17.37 -3.75
N GLY A 68 -11.48 16.77 -3.82
CA GLY A 68 -10.30 17.18 -3.06
C GLY A 68 -10.31 16.68 -1.61
N LYS A 69 -11.23 15.78 -1.23
CA LYS A 69 -11.29 15.25 0.13
C LYS A 69 -10.23 14.16 0.32
N PRO A 70 -9.41 14.23 1.38
CA PRO A 70 -8.37 13.25 1.62
C PRO A 70 -8.93 11.92 2.11
N LEU A 71 -8.34 10.84 1.62
CA LEU A 71 -8.57 9.47 2.06
C LEU A 71 -7.43 9.01 2.99
N SER A 72 -7.75 8.07 3.89
CA SER A 72 -6.74 7.53 4.78
C SER A 72 -5.89 6.49 4.04
N ILE A 73 -4.58 6.71 4.02
CA ILE A 73 -3.61 5.70 3.58
C ILE A 73 -3.68 4.49 4.51
N VAL A 74 -3.73 3.30 3.92
CA VAL A 74 -3.57 2.01 4.61
C VAL A 74 -2.14 1.52 4.43
N SER A 75 -1.62 1.58 3.20
CA SER A 75 -0.23 1.24 2.90
C SER A 75 0.16 1.65 1.48
N TYR A 76 1.45 1.74 1.20
CA TYR A 76 2.00 1.88 -0.16
C TYR A 76 3.37 1.21 -0.25
N GLY A 77 3.77 0.83 -1.47
CA GLY A 77 5.16 0.58 -1.83
C GLY A 77 5.84 1.87 -2.27
N PHE A 78 7.10 2.06 -1.90
CA PHE A 78 7.96 3.10 -2.45
C PHE A 78 9.21 2.47 -3.04
N ARG A 79 9.59 2.92 -4.23
CA ARG A 79 10.78 2.53 -4.97
C ARG A 79 11.53 3.78 -5.39
N TYR A 80 12.83 3.79 -5.12
CA TYR A 80 13.76 4.77 -5.64
C TYR A 80 14.71 4.09 -6.63
N LYS A 81 14.70 4.54 -7.89
CA LYS A 81 15.70 4.14 -8.89
C LYS A 81 16.87 5.11 -8.80
N LYS A 82 18.00 4.60 -8.34
CA LYS A 82 19.23 5.35 -8.07
C LYS A 82 20.24 5.15 -9.19
N MET A 83 20.86 6.23 -9.64
CA MET A 83 21.98 6.18 -10.57
C MET A 83 23.25 5.72 -9.86
N SER A 84 23.95 4.78 -10.49
CA SER A 84 25.25 4.26 -10.06
C SER A 84 26.20 4.13 -11.25
N PHE A 85 27.45 3.82 -10.96
CA PHE A 85 28.48 3.57 -11.96
C PHE A 85 29.20 2.26 -11.63
N ALA A 86 29.40 1.41 -12.64
CA ALA A 86 30.25 0.23 -12.52
C ALA A 86 31.34 0.25 -13.57
N GLN A 87 32.50 -0.30 -13.21
CA GLN A 87 33.61 -0.45 -14.14
C GLN A 87 33.34 -1.62 -15.08
N ASN A 88 33.48 -1.38 -16.38
CA ASN A 88 33.45 -2.42 -17.39
C ASN A 88 34.74 -3.27 -17.29
N PRO A 89 34.63 -4.60 -17.14
CA PRO A 89 35.80 -5.47 -17.05
C PRO A 89 36.63 -5.53 -18.34
N GLU A 90 36.07 -5.20 -19.51
CA GLU A 90 36.77 -5.31 -20.79
C GLU A 90 37.71 -4.12 -21.07
N ASP A 91 37.27 -2.90 -20.79
CA ASP A 91 38.00 -1.67 -21.11
C ASP A 91 38.34 -0.81 -19.89
N GLY A 92 37.94 -1.23 -18.69
CA GLY A 92 38.19 -0.52 -17.45
C GLY A 92 37.43 0.80 -17.28
N LYS A 93 36.51 1.15 -18.19
CA LYS A 93 35.76 2.42 -18.12
C LYS A 93 34.53 2.29 -17.23
N PHE A 94 34.17 3.38 -16.55
CA PHE A 94 32.93 3.44 -15.79
C PHE A 94 31.73 3.62 -16.72
N GLN A 95 30.73 2.76 -16.57
CA GLN A 95 29.45 2.85 -17.27
C GLN A 95 28.34 3.24 -16.28
N LYS A 96 27.47 4.13 -16.74
CA LYS A 96 26.27 4.51 -16.01
C LYS A 96 25.29 3.34 -15.97
N MET A 97 24.76 3.08 -14.79
CA MET A 97 23.77 2.04 -14.54
C MET A 97 22.78 2.52 -13.48
N PHE A 98 21.72 1.74 -13.27
CA PHE A 98 20.71 2.06 -12.26
C PHE A 98 20.51 0.89 -11.30
N THR A 99 20.39 1.23 -10.04
CA THR A 99 20.04 0.32 -8.95
C THR A 99 18.72 0.74 -8.34
N THR A 100 18.13 -0.11 -7.51
CA THR A 100 16.83 0.17 -6.90
C THR A 100 16.89 -0.10 -5.41
N VAL A 101 16.25 0.78 -4.63
CA VAL A 101 15.91 0.52 -3.22
C VAL A 101 14.39 0.63 -3.10
N ALA A 102 13.75 -0.33 -2.42
CA ALA A 102 12.30 -0.37 -2.28
C ALA A 102 11.85 -0.86 -0.91
N GLY A 103 10.66 -0.43 -0.49
CA GLY A 103 10.06 -0.82 0.79
C GLY A 103 8.54 -0.65 0.77
N ARG A 104 7.86 -1.23 1.76
CA ARG A 104 6.42 -1.05 2.00
C ARG A 104 6.21 -0.31 3.31
N PHE A 105 5.25 0.62 3.30
CA PHE A 105 5.01 1.54 4.41
C PHE A 105 3.52 1.65 4.67
N GLU A 106 3.16 1.85 5.95
CA GLU A 106 1.77 2.04 6.40
C GLU A 106 1.49 3.49 6.81
N ALA A 107 2.53 4.20 7.28
CA ALA A 107 2.46 5.64 7.52
C ALA A 107 2.55 6.41 6.19
N PRO A 108 1.80 7.52 6.01
CA PRO A 108 1.77 8.28 4.76
C PRO A 108 3.11 8.94 4.42
N VAL A 109 4.00 9.11 5.39
CA VAL A 109 5.36 9.64 5.24
C VAL A 109 6.38 8.50 5.23
N LEU A 110 7.51 8.70 4.55
CA LEU A 110 8.64 7.78 4.65
C LEU A 110 9.28 7.87 6.05
N PRO A 111 9.82 6.76 6.60
CA PRO A 111 10.55 6.80 7.86
C PRO A 111 11.76 7.72 7.80
N VAL A 112 12.10 8.36 8.91
CA VAL A 112 13.20 9.33 8.99
C VAL A 112 14.52 8.77 8.43
N ILE A 113 14.83 7.49 8.69
CA ILE A 113 16.04 6.84 8.19
C ILE A 113 16.08 6.75 6.65
N TRP A 114 14.92 6.59 6.00
CA TRP A 114 14.84 6.61 4.54
C TRP A 114 15.09 8.03 4.02
N VAL A 115 14.45 9.02 4.62
CA VAL A 115 14.63 10.43 4.23
C VAL A 115 16.11 10.85 4.38
N SER A 116 16.75 10.52 5.51
CA SER A 116 18.15 10.89 5.76
C SER A 116 19.12 10.22 4.78
N ASN A 117 18.89 8.96 4.43
CA ASN A 117 19.80 8.20 3.57
C ASN A 117 19.68 8.59 2.09
N LEU A 118 18.51 9.10 1.67
CA LEU A 118 18.26 9.39 0.26
C LEU A 118 18.51 10.86 -0.12
N LYS A 119 18.15 11.80 0.76
CA LYS A 119 18.09 13.23 0.41
C LYS A 119 19.41 13.82 -0.12
N ASP A 120 20.54 13.34 0.37
CA ASP A 120 21.87 13.89 0.08
C ASP A 120 22.53 13.21 -1.14
N GLU A 121 21.90 12.17 -1.70
CA GLU A 121 22.48 11.36 -2.79
C GLU A 121 21.73 11.49 -4.11
N LEU A 122 20.67 12.29 -4.16
CA LEU A 122 19.80 12.43 -5.33
C LEU A 122 20.53 13.06 -6.52
N LYS A 123 20.22 12.58 -7.72
CA LYS A 123 20.80 13.00 -9.00
C LYS A 123 19.71 13.13 -10.06
N PRO A 124 19.96 13.90 -11.14
CA PRO A 124 19.09 13.91 -12.31
C PRO A 124 18.94 12.51 -12.93
N GLU A 125 17.84 12.27 -13.64
CA GLU A 125 17.48 11.01 -14.30
C GLU A 125 17.14 9.83 -13.38
N GLU A 126 17.07 10.08 -12.07
CA GLU A 126 16.52 9.15 -11.09
C GLU A 126 14.99 9.28 -11.01
N GLU A 127 14.32 8.37 -10.32
CA GLU A 127 12.85 8.39 -10.17
C GLU A 127 12.41 7.94 -8.78
N PHE A 128 11.36 8.58 -8.30
CA PHE A 128 10.55 8.11 -7.18
C PHE A 128 9.30 7.44 -7.73
N TYR A 129 8.94 6.28 -7.18
CA TYR A 129 7.76 5.54 -7.60
C TYR A 129 7.02 4.99 -6.38
N TYR A 130 5.80 5.48 -6.19
CA TYR A 130 4.85 5.03 -5.18
C TYR A 130 3.81 4.15 -5.88
N PHE A 131 3.67 2.92 -5.40
CA PHE A 131 2.87 1.89 -6.04
C PHE A 131 2.10 1.05 -5.02
N ASP A 132 1.14 0.25 -5.48
CA ASP A 132 0.25 -0.54 -4.60
C ASP A 132 -0.38 0.32 -3.49
N VAL A 133 -0.72 1.57 -3.82
CA VAL A 133 -1.24 2.57 -2.88
C VAL A 133 -2.63 2.15 -2.45
N MET A 134 -2.76 1.63 -1.24
CA MET A 134 -4.02 1.19 -0.67
C MET A 134 -4.57 2.25 0.26
N VAL A 135 -5.85 2.59 0.09
CA VAL A 135 -6.56 3.57 0.90
C VAL A 135 -7.84 2.99 1.47
N LYS A 136 -8.40 3.67 2.47
CA LYS A 136 -9.74 3.41 2.99
C LYS A 136 -10.60 4.67 2.93
N ASP A 137 -11.87 4.48 2.60
CA ASP A 137 -12.86 5.55 2.70
C ASP A 137 -13.41 5.70 4.13
N ASN A 138 -14.37 6.61 4.30
CA ASN A 138 -15.04 6.87 5.57
C ASN A 138 -15.91 5.70 6.08
N GLN A 139 -16.21 4.72 5.23
CA GLN A 139 -16.92 3.49 5.59
C GLN A 139 -15.96 2.33 5.88
N GLY A 140 -14.64 2.58 5.84
CA GLY A 140 -13.60 1.59 6.10
C GLY A 140 -13.36 0.63 4.94
N ARG A 141 -13.97 0.85 3.77
CA ARG A 141 -13.79 0.02 2.59
C ARG A 141 -12.42 0.31 1.98
N LYS A 142 -11.66 -0.75 1.71
CA LYS A 142 -10.29 -0.64 1.17
C LYS A 142 -10.29 -0.80 -0.35
N PHE A 143 -9.47 -0.02 -1.02
CA PHE A 143 -9.24 -0.14 -2.46
C PHE A 143 -7.88 0.47 -2.84
N TYR A 144 -7.41 0.12 -4.04
CA TYR A 144 -6.18 0.66 -4.60
C TYR A 144 -6.43 2.01 -5.30
N ALA A 145 -5.57 2.97 -5.02
CA ALA A 145 -5.46 4.24 -5.71
C ALA A 145 -4.43 4.12 -6.85
N PRO A 146 -4.43 5.05 -7.83
CA PRO A 146 -3.42 5.08 -8.87
C PRO A 146 -2.00 5.24 -8.32
N ASP A 147 -1.02 4.70 -9.03
CA ASP A 147 0.39 4.90 -8.71
C ASP A 147 0.85 6.34 -8.99
N LEU A 148 1.96 6.72 -8.37
CA LEU A 148 2.62 8.01 -8.55
C LEU A 148 4.09 7.81 -8.88
N LYS A 149 4.51 8.23 -10.07
CA LYS A 149 5.91 8.31 -10.47
C LYS A 149 6.33 9.76 -10.66
N LEU A 150 7.48 10.13 -10.10
CA LEU A 150 8.14 11.42 -10.30
C LEU A 150 9.53 11.21 -10.92
N TYR A 151 9.89 12.03 -11.89
CA TYR A 151 11.20 12.02 -12.54
C TYR A 151 12.07 13.17 -12.00
N LEU A 152 13.33 12.88 -11.66
CA LEU A 152 14.26 13.89 -11.17
C LEU A 152 15.02 14.52 -12.33
N LYS A 153 15.09 15.84 -12.37
CA LYS A 153 15.83 16.63 -13.38
C LYS A 153 16.77 17.66 -12.76
#